data_AF-A0A967E441-F1
#
_entry.id   AF-A0A967E441-F1
#
_cell.length_a   1.000
_cell.length_b   1.000
_cell.length_c   1.000
_cell.angle_alpha   90.00
_cell.angle_beta   90.00
_cell.angle_gamma   90.00
#
_symmetry.space_group_name_H-M   'P 1'
#
loop_
_entity.id
_entity.type
_entity.pdbx_description
1 polymer ?
#
loop_
_entity_poly.entity_id
_entity_poly.type
_entity_poly.pdbx_seq_one_letter_code
_entity_poly.pdbx_strand_id
1 'polypeptide(L)'
;MKSILPLLILFLSLKMLQAQDQSYLSIELDGGLENEINYPPGTDFHLFNGDGDLVASDGDLEVPYKIVTRHMLIVSPSYKTDTDRYVISSGRILMKTHSRTKNDGDTMEGRKSNLSGNSVSLLRKEFLEPGNKGEQNILLVFDNDLVFRYFNGEVRAWYDGNEVPIQGMYLIDTPQGTMKISYEPIQGELWWVFEEKSN
;
A
#
# COMPACT_ATOMS: atom_id res chain seq x y z
N MET A 1 -4.93 -1.18 -58.22
CA MET A 1 -4.43 -0.65 -56.94
C MET A 1 -4.52 -1.79 -55.93
N LYS A 2 -3.39 -2.28 -55.40
CA LYS A 2 -3.34 -3.46 -54.52
C LYS A 2 -3.36 -2.99 -53.06
N SER A 3 -4.39 -3.38 -52.32
CA SER A 3 -4.57 -3.06 -50.90
C SER A 3 -3.51 -3.76 -50.05
N ILE A 4 -2.67 -2.99 -49.36
CA ILE A 4 -1.74 -3.46 -48.33
C ILE A 4 -2.31 -2.97 -47.00
N LEU A 5 -3.25 -3.70 -46.41
CA LEU A 5 -3.76 -3.37 -45.08
C LEU A 5 -4.36 -4.60 -44.37
N PRO A 6 -3.50 -5.58 -44.03
CA PRO A 6 -3.70 -6.22 -42.72
C PRO A 6 -2.35 -6.65 -42.13
N LEU A 7 -1.56 -5.73 -41.57
CA LEU A 7 -0.38 -6.12 -40.77
C LEU A 7 -0.20 -5.29 -39.49
N LEU A 8 -0.92 -4.18 -39.34
CA LEU A 8 -0.76 -3.28 -38.19
C LEU A 8 -1.54 -3.73 -36.93
N ILE A 9 -2.53 -4.62 -37.07
CA ILE A 9 -3.37 -5.06 -35.94
C ILE A 9 -2.67 -6.15 -35.09
N LEU A 10 -1.65 -6.84 -35.63
CA LEU A 10 -0.98 -7.93 -34.90
C LEU A 10 0.10 -7.43 -33.91
N PHE A 11 0.57 -6.19 -34.02
CA PHE A 11 1.63 -5.66 -33.14
C PHE A 11 1.10 -4.99 -31.85
N LEU A 12 -0.21 -4.69 -31.76
CA LEU A 12 -0.78 -4.09 -30.54
C LEU A 12 -1.17 -5.11 -29.46
N SER A 13 -1.32 -6.39 -29.79
CA SER A 13 -1.74 -7.42 -28.83
C SER A 13 -0.61 -7.97 -27.95
N LEU A 14 0.67 -7.75 -28.30
CA LEU A 14 1.80 -8.27 -27.51
C LEU A 14 2.18 -7.42 -26.29
N LYS A 15 1.62 -6.22 -26.12
CA LYS A 15 1.92 -5.36 -24.95
C LYS A 15 1.06 -5.68 -23.73
N MET A 16 0.04 -6.54 -23.85
CA MET A 16 -0.86 -6.88 -22.72
C MET A 16 -0.35 -8.02 -21.81
N LEU A 17 0.83 -8.59 -22.06
CA LEU A 17 1.29 -9.79 -21.34
C LEU A 17 2.16 -9.55 -20.08
N GLN A 18 2.39 -8.30 -19.64
CA GLN A 18 3.23 -8.01 -18.46
C GLN A 18 2.46 -7.59 -17.20
N ALA A 19 1.18 -7.96 -17.09
CA ALA A 19 0.35 -7.66 -15.91
C ALA A 19 0.27 -8.82 -14.89
N GLN A 20 1.23 -9.75 -14.90
CA GLN A 20 1.26 -10.89 -13.97
C GLN A 20 2.62 -10.94 -13.26
N ASP A 21 2.58 -10.90 -11.92
CA ASP A 21 3.71 -10.81 -10.97
C ASP A 21 4.42 -9.46 -10.90
N GLN A 22 3.70 -8.45 -10.42
CA GLN A 22 4.34 -7.25 -9.92
C GLN A 22 4.72 -7.44 -8.44
N SER A 23 6.03 -7.49 -8.18
CA SER A 23 6.57 -7.46 -6.82
C SER A 23 6.44 -6.07 -6.22
N TYR A 24 6.31 -6.03 -4.89
CA TYR A 24 6.17 -4.81 -4.12
C TYR A 24 7.17 -4.80 -2.96
N LEU A 25 7.65 -3.60 -2.60
CA LEU A 25 8.61 -3.44 -1.52
C LEU A 25 7.88 -3.51 -0.17
N SER A 26 8.39 -4.36 0.72
CA SER A 26 7.91 -4.53 2.09
C SER A 26 9.05 -4.30 3.07
N ILE A 27 8.82 -3.44 4.05
CA ILE A 27 9.74 -3.12 5.14
C ILE A 27 9.11 -3.66 6.42
N GLU A 28 9.71 -4.68 7.00
CA GLU A 28 9.26 -5.28 8.26
C GLU A 28 10.21 -4.84 9.39
N LEU A 29 9.77 -3.89 10.22
CA LEU A 29 10.54 -3.38 11.35
C LEU A 29 10.42 -4.31 12.56
N ASP A 30 11.28 -4.13 13.56
CA ASP A 30 11.17 -4.84 14.84
C ASP A 30 9.78 -4.63 15.47
N GLY A 31 9.16 -5.72 15.91
CA GLY A 31 7.74 -5.78 16.30
C GLY A 31 6.89 -6.68 15.39
N GLY A 32 7.47 -7.20 14.30
CA GLY A 32 6.84 -8.22 13.44
C GLY A 32 5.91 -7.62 12.41
N LEU A 33 4.92 -8.40 11.94
CA LEU A 33 3.95 -7.99 10.91
C LEU A 33 3.15 -6.75 11.28
N GLU A 34 3.12 -6.38 12.57
CA GLU A 34 2.46 -5.16 13.00
C GLU A 34 3.23 -3.91 12.57
N ASN A 35 4.55 -3.97 12.41
CA ASN A 35 5.36 -2.83 11.97
C ASN A 35 5.83 -3.01 10.51
N GLU A 36 4.89 -3.35 9.64
CA GLU A 36 5.12 -3.53 8.22
C GLU A 36 4.70 -2.28 7.42
N ILE A 37 5.62 -1.75 6.61
CA ILE A 37 5.38 -0.66 5.67
C ILE A 37 5.48 -1.23 4.26
N ASN A 38 4.43 -1.05 3.46
CA ASN A 38 4.36 -1.57 2.09
C ASN A 38 4.28 -0.44 1.08
N TYR A 39 5.06 -0.58 0.02
CA TYR A 39 5.10 0.34 -1.12
C TYR A 39 4.61 -0.36 -2.38
N PRO A 40 3.86 0.33 -3.25
CA PRO A 40 3.32 -0.27 -4.46
C PRO A 40 4.45 -0.68 -5.43
N PRO A 41 4.15 -1.56 -6.40
CA PRO A 41 5.08 -1.91 -7.46
C PRO A 41 5.65 -0.69 -8.21
N GLY A 42 6.90 -0.83 -8.68
CA GLY A 42 7.63 0.25 -9.33
C GLY A 42 8.18 1.31 -8.38
N THR A 43 8.26 0.99 -7.07
CA THR A 43 8.96 1.81 -6.08
C THR A 43 10.44 1.53 -6.14
N ASP A 44 11.23 2.58 -6.34
CA ASP A 44 12.70 2.52 -6.27
C ASP A 44 13.17 2.70 -4.82
N PHE A 45 14.23 2.00 -4.41
CA PHE A 45 14.79 2.14 -3.07
C PHE A 45 16.29 1.93 -3.03
N HIS A 46 16.93 2.55 -2.04
CA HIS A 46 18.35 2.46 -1.78
C HIS A 46 18.57 2.27 -0.28
N LEU A 47 19.23 1.17 0.11
CA LEU A 47 19.58 0.85 1.48
C LEU A 47 21.08 1.07 1.70
N PHE A 48 21.43 1.92 2.67
CA PHE A 48 22.80 2.22 3.05
C PHE A 48 23.11 1.70 4.46
N ASN A 49 24.30 1.15 4.67
CA ASN A 49 24.78 0.76 6.00
C ASN A 49 25.21 1.98 6.85
N GLY A 50 25.67 1.72 8.08
CA GLY A 50 26.13 2.77 9.00
C GLY A 50 27.40 3.51 8.54
N ASP A 51 28.17 2.92 7.63
CA ASP A 51 29.37 3.51 7.03
C ASP A 51 29.04 4.35 5.77
N GLY A 52 27.81 4.27 5.28
CA GLY A 52 27.31 4.97 4.10
C GLY A 52 27.41 4.19 2.80
N ASP A 53 27.76 2.90 2.84
CA ASP A 53 27.82 2.05 1.64
C ASP A 53 26.43 1.57 1.24
N LEU A 54 26.16 1.57 -0.07
CA LEU A 54 24.96 0.95 -0.65
C LEU A 54 25.04 -0.57 -0.51
N VAL A 55 24.09 -1.16 0.22
CA VAL A 55 24.04 -2.60 0.50
C VAL A 55 22.87 -3.31 -0.17
N ALA A 56 21.85 -2.58 -0.60
CA ALA A 56 20.74 -3.13 -1.38
C ALA A 56 19.99 -2.05 -2.18
N SER A 57 19.47 -2.42 -3.35
CA SER A 57 18.64 -1.59 -4.22
C SER A 57 17.55 -2.41 -4.92
N ASP A 58 16.63 -1.72 -5.60
CA ASP A 58 15.64 -2.37 -6.47
C ASP A 58 16.33 -3.28 -7.52
N GLY A 59 15.79 -4.48 -7.70
CA GLY A 59 16.36 -5.53 -8.54
C GLY A 59 17.43 -6.43 -7.89
N ASP A 60 18.06 -6.03 -6.77
CA ASP A 60 19.10 -6.82 -6.10
C ASP A 60 18.56 -7.72 -4.96
N LEU A 61 17.28 -7.54 -4.60
CA LEU A 61 16.67 -8.15 -3.42
C LEU A 61 15.90 -9.45 -3.77
N GLU A 62 16.64 -10.48 -4.21
CA GLU A 62 16.08 -11.84 -4.40
C GLU A 62 15.74 -12.53 -3.07
N VAL A 63 16.48 -12.19 -2.01
CA VAL A 63 16.28 -12.70 -0.65
C VAL A 63 16.08 -11.56 0.33
N PRO A 64 15.29 -11.75 1.40
CA PRO A 64 15.10 -10.71 2.41
C PRO A 64 16.43 -10.23 2.99
N TYR A 65 16.66 -8.92 2.97
CA TYR A 65 17.83 -8.31 3.57
C TYR A 65 17.56 -8.04 5.04
N LYS A 66 18.27 -8.73 5.92
CA LYS A 66 18.12 -8.57 7.37
C LYS A 66 18.95 -7.39 7.88
N ILE A 67 18.30 -6.47 8.57
CA ILE A 67 18.90 -5.31 9.20
C ILE A 67 19.14 -5.64 10.68
N VAL A 68 20.42 -5.66 11.09
CA VAL A 68 20.82 -5.93 12.49
C VAL A 68 21.68 -4.80 13.09
N THR A 69 21.98 -3.79 12.29
CA THR A 69 22.70 -2.57 12.66
C THR A 69 22.01 -1.37 12.02
N ARG A 70 22.41 -0.16 12.39
CA ARG A 70 21.84 1.08 11.85
C ARG A 70 22.04 1.18 10.33
N HIS A 71 20.96 1.36 9.60
CA HIS A 71 20.89 1.59 8.16
C HIS A 71 20.04 2.81 7.83
N MET A 72 20.29 3.42 6.68
CA MET A 72 19.45 4.45 6.08
C MET A 72 18.77 3.88 4.84
N LEU A 73 17.43 3.87 4.84
CA LEU A 73 16.64 3.47 3.68
C LEU A 73 16.03 4.72 3.05
N ILE A 74 16.25 4.89 1.75
CA ILE A 74 15.62 5.93 0.93
C ILE A 74 14.65 5.24 -0.02
N VAL A 75 13.40 5.66 -0.04
CA VAL A 75 12.34 5.08 -0.87
C VAL A 75 11.76 6.17 -1.77
N SER A 76 11.62 5.87 -3.06
CA SER A 76 11.15 6.78 -4.10
C SER A 76 9.91 6.16 -4.78
N PRO A 77 8.70 6.35 -4.22
CA PRO A 77 7.49 5.75 -4.76
C PRO A 77 7.06 6.43 -6.06
N SER A 78 6.56 5.65 -7.02
CA SER A 78 6.18 6.15 -8.35
C SER A 78 5.01 7.15 -8.37
N TYR A 79 4.21 7.21 -7.32
CA TYR A 79 3.00 8.04 -7.23
C TYR A 79 3.24 9.44 -6.63
N LYS A 80 4.46 9.74 -6.14
CA LYS A 80 4.81 11.07 -5.60
C LYS A 80 6.22 11.48 -6.01
N THR A 81 6.49 12.77 -5.97
CA THR A 81 7.82 13.33 -6.29
C THR A 81 8.79 13.26 -5.11
N ASP A 82 8.27 13.17 -3.89
CA ASP A 82 9.07 13.19 -2.67
C ASP A 82 9.54 11.79 -2.28
N THR A 83 10.69 11.73 -1.62
CA THR A 83 11.30 10.48 -1.13
C THR A 83 11.06 10.30 0.36
N ASP A 84 10.78 9.07 0.76
CA ASP A 84 10.71 8.70 2.17
C ASP A 84 12.09 8.28 2.66
N ARG A 85 12.41 8.64 3.91
CA ARG A 85 13.70 8.37 4.52
C ARG A 85 13.50 7.71 5.87
N TYR A 86 14.05 6.52 6.04
CA TYR A 86 13.98 5.77 7.27
C TYR A 86 15.38 5.53 7.83
N VAL A 87 15.50 5.67 9.14
CA VAL A 87 16.67 5.19 9.89
C VAL A 87 16.25 3.92 10.61
N ILE A 88 16.70 2.77 10.12
CA ILE A 88 16.27 1.45 10.59
C ILE A 88 17.44 0.83 11.35
N SER A 89 17.23 0.47 12.61
CA SER A 89 18.28 -0.20 13.42
C SER A 89 18.09 -1.71 13.51
N SER A 90 16.90 -2.20 13.18
CA SER A 90 16.55 -3.61 13.23
C SER A 90 15.30 -3.89 12.37
N GLY A 91 15.28 -5.03 11.69
CA GLY A 91 14.17 -5.46 10.84
C GLY A 91 14.63 -6.24 9.61
N ARG A 92 13.81 -6.23 8.55
CA ARG A 92 14.21 -6.72 7.22
C ARG A 92 13.46 -5.98 6.11
N ILE A 93 14.06 -5.92 4.95
CA ILE A 93 13.40 -5.49 3.71
C ILE A 93 13.30 -6.68 2.76
N LEU A 94 12.22 -6.77 2.00
CA LEU A 94 12.02 -7.82 1.02
C LEU A 94 11.08 -7.38 -0.10
N MET A 95 11.22 -8.01 -1.26
CA MET A 95 10.25 -7.93 -2.34
C MET A 95 9.21 -9.04 -2.13
N LYS A 96 7.93 -8.68 -2.01
CA LYS A 96 6.81 -9.63 -1.93
C LYS A 96 6.09 -9.69 -3.27
N THR A 97 5.58 -10.87 -3.63
CA THR A 97 4.70 -11.05 -4.80
C THR A 97 3.25 -11.25 -4.34
N HIS A 98 2.30 -10.88 -5.20
CA HIS A 98 0.89 -11.10 -4.94
C HIS A 98 0.58 -12.60 -5.07
N SER A 99 0.62 -13.35 -3.96
CA SER A 99 0.20 -14.75 -3.97
C SER A 99 -1.32 -14.82 -4.15
N ARG A 100 -1.77 -15.13 -5.38
CA ARG A 100 -3.17 -15.46 -5.69
C ARG A 100 -3.52 -16.83 -5.11
N THR A 101 -3.62 -16.93 -3.79
CA THR A 101 -4.27 -18.11 -3.20
C THR A 101 -5.77 -17.91 -3.37
N LYS A 102 -6.35 -18.59 -4.35
CA LYS A 102 -7.81 -18.78 -4.43
C LYS A 102 -8.23 -19.56 -3.19
N ASN A 103 -8.83 -18.89 -2.22
CA ASN A 103 -9.50 -19.59 -1.13
C ASN A 103 -10.87 -20.04 -1.65
N ASP A 104 -10.95 -21.34 -1.99
CA ASP A 104 -12.20 -22.09 -1.82
C ASP A 104 -12.66 -21.93 -0.37
N GLY A 105 -13.97 -21.81 -0.21
CA GLY A 105 -14.62 -21.26 0.97
C GLY A 105 -14.09 -21.75 2.30
N ASP A 106 -13.56 -20.82 3.09
CA ASP A 106 -13.51 -20.95 4.53
C ASP A 106 -13.89 -19.62 5.15
N THR A 107 -14.86 -19.69 6.05
CA THR A 107 -15.37 -18.58 6.84
C THR A 107 -14.23 -18.08 7.74
N MET A 108 -13.49 -17.07 7.30
CA MET A 108 -12.38 -16.53 8.09
C MET A 108 -12.90 -15.52 9.11
N GLU A 109 -13.04 -16.00 10.35
CA GLU A 109 -12.98 -15.17 11.55
C GLU A 109 -11.73 -14.29 11.53
N GLY A 110 -11.93 -13.03 11.93
CA GLY A 110 -10.98 -11.92 11.79
C GLY A 110 -9.58 -12.22 12.29
N ARG A 111 -8.63 -12.30 11.36
CA ARG A 111 -7.24 -11.95 11.64
C ARG A 111 -7.12 -10.43 11.56
N LYS A 112 -7.14 -9.78 12.73
CA LYS A 112 -6.72 -8.38 12.88
C LYS A 112 -5.27 -8.25 12.41
N SER A 113 -5.09 -7.73 11.20
CA SER A 113 -3.81 -7.19 10.77
C SER A 113 -3.68 -5.80 11.41
N ASN A 114 -3.05 -5.74 12.58
CA ASN A 114 -2.66 -4.48 13.20
C ASN A 114 -1.50 -3.91 12.39
N LEU A 115 -1.73 -3.33 11.21
CA LEU A 115 -0.68 -2.50 10.61
C LEU A 115 -0.48 -1.28 11.55
N SER A 116 0.76 -1.03 11.95
CA SER A 116 1.21 -0.01 12.88
C SER A 116 2.44 0.66 12.27
N GLY A 117 2.20 1.81 11.67
CA GLY A 117 3.21 2.81 11.32
C GLY A 117 2.76 4.14 11.91
N ASN A 118 3.38 4.52 13.03
CA ASN A 118 3.21 5.74 13.82
C ASN A 118 1.78 6.31 13.97
N SER A 119 1.21 5.93 15.12
CA SER A 119 0.20 6.59 15.97
C SER A 119 -1.28 6.36 15.73
N VAL A 120 -1.68 5.79 14.59
CA VAL A 120 -3.10 5.45 14.36
C VAL A 120 -3.24 4.02 13.83
N SER A 121 -3.93 3.18 14.59
CA SER A 121 -4.17 1.77 14.29
C SER A 121 -5.56 1.55 13.70
N LEU A 122 -5.69 0.56 12.82
CA LEU A 122 -6.99 0.16 12.28
C LEU A 122 -7.73 -0.75 13.28
N LEU A 123 -8.80 -0.26 13.89
CA LEU A 123 -9.64 -1.03 14.81
C LEU A 123 -10.57 -2.02 14.11
N ARG A 124 -11.15 -1.61 12.97
CA ARG A 124 -12.12 -2.42 12.22
C ARG A 124 -11.90 -2.24 10.72
N LYS A 125 -11.87 -3.36 10.01
CA LYS A 125 -11.98 -3.45 8.55
C LYS A 125 -13.16 -4.35 8.23
N GLU A 126 -14.13 -3.85 7.49
CA GLU A 126 -15.32 -4.61 7.10
C GLU A 126 -15.62 -4.39 5.63
N PHE A 127 -15.69 -5.48 4.88
CA PHE A 127 -16.23 -5.45 3.53
C PHE A 127 -17.75 -5.55 3.60
N LEU A 128 -18.43 -4.61 2.96
CA LEU A 128 -19.88 -4.58 2.85
C LEU A 128 -20.31 -5.29 1.56
N GLU A 129 -21.61 -5.56 1.42
CA GLU A 129 -22.14 -6.19 0.21
C GLU A 129 -21.63 -5.47 -1.05
N PRO A 130 -21.10 -6.20 -2.04
CA PRO A 130 -20.51 -5.61 -3.23
C PRO A 130 -21.55 -4.81 -4.01
N GLY A 131 -21.11 -3.67 -4.54
CA GLY A 131 -21.96 -2.81 -5.36
C GLY A 131 -22.25 -3.40 -6.74
N ASN A 132 -23.10 -2.73 -7.51
CA ASN A 132 -23.60 -3.15 -8.83
C ASN A 132 -22.51 -3.37 -9.91
N LYS A 133 -21.24 -3.09 -9.63
CA LYS A 133 -20.11 -3.12 -10.57
C LYS A 133 -19.01 -4.13 -10.21
N GLY A 134 -19.24 -4.99 -9.21
CA GLY A 134 -18.18 -5.87 -8.70
C GLY A 134 -17.14 -5.14 -7.84
N GLU A 135 -17.39 -3.88 -7.51
CA GLU A 135 -16.63 -3.11 -6.54
C GLU A 135 -16.96 -3.59 -5.12
N GLN A 136 -15.93 -3.78 -4.32
CA GLN A 136 -16.05 -4.08 -2.91
C GLN A 136 -16.27 -2.80 -2.13
N ASN A 137 -17.35 -2.77 -1.36
CA ASN A 137 -17.61 -1.69 -0.42
C ASN A 137 -16.82 -1.93 0.86
N ILE A 138 -16.29 -0.88 1.49
CA ILE A 138 -15.46 -1.01 2.70
C ILE A 138 -15.81 0.02 3.76
N LEU A 139 -15.76 -0.42 5.01
CA LEU A 139 -15.78 0.41 6.21
C LEU A 139 -14.49 0.19 7.00
N LEU A 140 -13.81 1.29 7.31
CA LEU A 140 -12.61 1.33 8.13
C LEU A 140 -12.89 2.17 9.37
N VAL A 141 -12.52 1.67 10.54
CA VAL A 141 -12.59 2.40 11.81
C VAL A 141 -11.19 2.38 12.42
N PHE A 142 -10.68 3.55 12.77
CA PHE A 142 -9.36 3.74 13.36
C PHE A 142 -9.47 4.07 14.85
N ASP A 143 -8.37 3.92 15.58
CA ASP A 143 -8.30 4.16 17.03
C ASP A 143 -8.30 5.63 17.44
N ASN A 144 -8.20 6.53 16.45
CA ASN A 144 -8.28 7.98 16.62
C ASN A 144 -9.66 8.55 16.26
N ASP A 145 -10.72 7.74 16.35
CA ASP A 145 -12.11 8.11 16.02
C ASP A 145 -12.36 8.47 14.54
N LEU A 146 -11.38 8.23 13.66
CA LEU A 146 -11.58 8.35 12.22
C LEU A 146 -12.35 7.13 11.70
N VAL A 147 -13.39 7.39 10.91
CA VAL A 147 -14.16 6.39 10.16
C VAL A 147 -14.07 6.73 8.69
N PHE A 148 -13.68 5.77 7.85
CA PHE A 148 -13.66 5.91 6.40
C PHE A 148 -14.58 4.89 5.76
N ARG A 149 -15.34 5.31 4.74
CA ARG A 149 -16.23 4.44 4.00
C ARG A 149 -16.11 4.66 2.50
N TYR A 150 -15.92 3.57 1.76
CA TYR A 150 -16.19 3.48 0.33
C TYR A 150 -17.50 2.73 0.13
N PHE A 151 -18.48 3.34 -0.51
CA PHE A 151 -19.77 2.73 -0.79
C PHE A 151 -20.28 3.13 -2.18
N ASN A 152 -20.36 2.17 -3.10
CA ASN A 152 -20.88 2.34 -4.46
C ASN A 152 -20.21 3.49 -5.24
N GLY A 153 -18.89 3.62 -5.16
CA GLY A 153 -18.14 4.69 -5.82
C GLY A 153 -18.10 6.01 -5.06
N GLU A 154 -18.81 6.12 -3.93
CA GLU A 154 -18.74 7.29 -3.05
C GLU A 154 -17.80 7.05 -1.87
N VAL A 155 -17.00 8.05 -1.56
CA VAL A 155 -16.09 8.02 -0.42
C VAL A 155 -16.49 9.09 0.58
N ARG A 156 -16.57 8.69 1.86
CA ARG A 156 -16.91 9.58 2.98
C ARG A 156 -16.06 9.26 4.19
N ALA A 157 -15.81 10.28 5.00
CA ALA A 157 -15.06 10.15 6.23
C ALA A 157 -15.74 10.90 7.36
N TRP A 158 -15.62 10.37 8.57
CA TRP A 158 -16.08 11.01 9.80
C TRP A 158 -14.96 11.02 10.82
N TYR A 159 -14.83 12.10 11.57
CA TYR A 159 -13.92 12.22 12.70
C TYR A 159 -14.71 12.72 13.90
N ASP A 160 -14.61 12.05 15.04
CA ASP A 160 -15.38 12.36 16.25
C ASP A 160 -16.89 12.49 15.95
N GLY A 161 -17.42 11.56 15.13
CA GLY A 161 -18.82 11.52 14.71
C GLY A 161 -19.25 12.58 13.67
N ASN A 162 -18.40 13.54 13.32
CA ASN A 162 -18.70 14.61 12.35
C ASN A 162 -18.13 14.28 10.98
N GLU A 163 -18.88 14.52 9.91
CA GLU A 163 -18.40 14.31 8.54
C GLU A 163 -17.27 15.31 8.23
N VAL A 164 -16.14 14.79 7.74
CA VAL A 164 -14.95 15.59 7.41
C VAL A 164 -14.67 15.52 5.90
N PRO A 165 -14.18 16.62 5.31
CA PRO A 165 -13.88 16.65 3.88
C PRO A 165 -12.72 15.72 3.54
N ILE A 166 -12.80 15.11 2.36
CA ILE A 166 -11.73 14.31 1.78
C ILE A 166 -11.13 15.10 0.62
N GLN A 167 -9.80 15.26 0.65
CA GLN A 167 -9.05 15.97 -0.39
C GLN A 167 -8.34 14.96 -1.31
N GLY A 168 -8.33 15.24 -2.62
CA GLY A 168 -7.57 14.45 -3.60
C GLY A 168 -7.89 12.94 -3.56
N MET A 169 -6.85 12.11 -3.58
CA MET A 169 -6.94 10.65 -3.49
C MET A 169 -6.96 10.19 -2.02
N TYR A 170 -8.02 10.55 -1.30
CA TYR A 170 -8.32 10.11 0.07
C TYR A 170 -7.37 10.63 1.17
N LEU A 171 -7.06 11.93 1.13
CA LEU A 171 -6.40 12.65 2.23
C LEU A 171 -7.45 13.21 3.18
N ILE A 172 -7.32 12.93 4.47
CA ILE A 172 -8.26 13.34 5.51
C ILE A 172 -7.50 14.03 6.63
N ASP A 173 -7.72 15.34 6.75
CA ASP A 173 -7.10 16.13 7.81
C ASP A 173 -7.91 16.01 9.11
N THR A 174 -7.21 15.69 10.20
CA THR A 174 -7.74 15.65 11.56
C THR A 174 -6.95 16.62 12.45
N PRO A 175 -7.46 16.98 13.65
CA PRO A 175 -6.68 17.77 14.61
C PRO A 175 -5.32 17.16 14.98
N GLN A 176 -5.21 15.83 14.96
CA GLN A 176 -4.00 15.08 15.36
C GLN A 176 -2.99 14.92 14.21
N GLY A 177 -3.43 15.01 12.95
CA GLY A 177 -2.60 14.72 11.79
C GLY A 177 -3.41 14.45 10.52
N THR A 178 -2.73 14.02 9.46
CA THR A 178 -3.34 13.71 8.17
C THR A 178 -3.35 12.21 7.94
N MET A 179 -4.54 11.64 7.74
CA MET A 179 -4.70 10.26 7.30
C MET A 179 -4.67 10.21 5.77
N LYS A 180 -3.84 9.33 5.22
CA LYS A 180 -3.75 9.03 3.80
C LYS A 180 -4.26 7.62 3.58
N ILE A 181 -5.30 7.45 2.78
CA ILE A 181 -5.86 6.12 2.47
C ILE A 181 -5.67 5.87 0.98
N SER A 182 -5.39 4.64 0.59
CA SER A 182 -5.44 4.20 -0.81
C SER A 182 -6.27 2.93 -0.85
N TYR A 183 -7.32 2.92 -1.66
CA TYR A 183 -8.24 1.80 -1.76
C TYR A 183 -8.56 1.49 -3.21
N GLU A 184 -8.30 0.25 -3.63
CA GLU A 184 -8.65 -0.27 -4.95
C GLU A 184 -9.89 -1.17 -4.83
N PRO A 185 -11.09 -0.68 -5.21
CA PRO A 185 -12.35 -1.36 -4.94
C PRO A 185 -12.56 -2.64 -5.75
N ILE A 186 -11.89 -2.84 -6.89
CA ILE A 186 -12.03 -4.08 -7.67
C ILE A 186 -11.33 -5.26 -6.99
N GLN A 187 -10.19 -5.00 -6.36
CA GLN A 187 -9.35 -6.04 -5.75
C GLN A 187 -9.47 -6.08 -4.22
N GLY A 188 -10.04 -5.04 -3.61
CA GLY A 188 -10.15 -4.92 -2.15
C GLY A 188 -8.83 -4.55 -1.47
N GLU A 189 -7.87 -4.02 -2.25
CA GLU A 189 -6.55 -3.66 -1.76
C GLU A 189 -6.61 -2.33 -1.02
N LEU A 190 -5.96 -2.28 0.14
CA LEU A 190 -6.02 -1.17 1.07
C LEU A 190 -4.63 -0.87 1.61
N TRP A 191 -4.23 0.40 1.50
CA TRP A 191 -3.08 0.96 2.19
C TRP A 191 -3.50 2.21 2.93
N TRP A 192 -2.73 2.55 3.95
CA TRP A 192 -2.97 3.74 4.73
C TRP A 192 -1.66 4.27 5.33
N VAL A 193 -1.60 5.55 5.69
CA VAL A 193 -0.49 6.15 6.43
C VAL A 193 -1.08 7.27 7.26
N PHE A 194 -0.66 7.41 8.51
CA PHE A 194 -0.97 8.57 9.32
C PHE A 194 0.27 9.42 9.55
N GLU A 195 0.16 10.71 9.25
CA GLU A 195 1.21 11.69 9.49
C GLU A 195 0.78 12.59 10.65
N GLU A 196 1.40 12.41 11.82
CA GLU A 196 1.18 13.29 12.97
C GLU A 196 1.53 14.74 12.63
N LYS A 197 0.76 15.68 13.16
CA LYS A 197 1.07 17.08 13.04
C LYS A 197 2.25 17.41 13.96
N SER A 198 3.42 17.66 13.37
CA SER A 198 4.59 18.12 14.13
C SER A 198 4.29 19.46 14.80
N ASN A 199 4.24 19.47 16.14
CA ASN A 199 4.17 20.67 16.98
C ASN A 199 5.49 21.44 16.98
#